data_AF-A0A661F3F0-F1
#
_entry.id   AF-A0A661F3F0-F1
#
_cell.length_a   1.000
_cell.length_b   1.000
_cell.length_c   1.000
_cell.angle_alpha   90.00
_cell.angle_beta   90.00
_cell.angle_gamma   90.00
#
_symmetry.space_group_name_H-M   'P 1'
#
loop_
_entity.id
_entity.type
_entity.pdbx_description
1 polymer ?
#
loop_
_entity_poly.entity_id
_entity_poly.type
_entity_poly.pdbx_seq_one_letter_code
_entity_poly.pdbx_strand_id
1 'polypeptide(L)'
;MMLINGCAGMSENSTKSHSCSNEWYALVEKQIPSGDGQGHGPDMGSLEWRSVIEFKLGIRGNATIPPLKSDQWCSYINTRFISQP
;
A
#
# COMPACT_ATOMS: atom_id res chain seq x y z
N MET A 1 17.65 0.33 48.12
CA MET A 1 16.36 0.05 47.46
C MET A 1 16.47 0.45 46.00
N MET A 2 16.37 -0.53 45.10
CA MET A 2 16.04 -0.31 43.68
C MET A 2 14.70 0.39 43.55
N LEU A 3 14.52 1.23 42.54
CA LEU A 3 13.36 1.21 41.64
C LEU A 3 13.77 1.87 40.30
N ILE A 4 14.11 1.02 39.32
CA ILE A 4 14.14 1.37 37.91
C ILE A 4 12.69 1.58 37.45
N ASN A 5 12.31 2.82 37.13
CA ASN A 5 11.02 3.09 36.54
C ASN A 5 11.15 2.94 35.02
N GLY A 6 10.97 1.71 34.54
CA GLY A 6 10.83 1.44 33.12
C GLY A 6 9.52 2.05 32.61
N CYS A 7 9.60 2.97 31.66
CA CYS A 7 8.43 3.30 30.85
C CYS A 7 8.14 2.07 29.98
N ALA A 8 7.00 1.44 30.26
CA ALA A 8 6.42 0.39 29.46
C ALA A 8 6.40 0.81 27.99
N GLY A 9 6.91 -0.07 27.12
CA GLY A 9 6.65 0.03 25.69
C GLY A 9 5.14 -0.08 25.48
N MET A 10 4.49 1.05 25.21
CA MET A 10 3.25 1.01 24.46
C MET A 10 3.62 0.70 23.01
N SER A 11 3.64 -0.60 22.73
CA SER A 11 3.30 -1.11 21.40
C SER A 11 1.86 -0.68 21.15
N GLU A 12 1.70 0.55 20.65
CA GLU A 12 0.45 0.96 20.04
C GLU A 12 0.35 0.19 18.74
N ASN A 13 -0.61 -0.71 18.73
CA ASN A 13 -1.09 -1.52 17.63
C ASN A 13 -1.59 -0.61 16.48
N SER A 14 -0.67 0.05 15.79
CA SER A 14 -0.90 0.89 14.62
C SER A 14 -0.72 0.11 13.33
N THR A 15 -1.08 -1.18 13.32
CA THR A 15 -1.37 -1.91 12.09
C THR A 15 -2.81 -1.66 11.62
N LYS A 16 -3.39 -0.49 11.92
CA LYS A 16 -4.36 0.10 10.99
C LYS A 16 -3.56 0.48 9.77
N SER A 17 -3.45 -0.48 8.85
CA SER A 17 -2.86 -0.31 7.54
C SER A 17 -3.36 1.01 6.96
N HIS A 18 -2.50 2.04 6.93
CA HIS A 18 -2.74 3.32 6.26
C HIS A 18 -2.69 3.11 4.73
N SER A 19 -3.21 1.98 4.24
CA SER A 19 -2.99 1.47 2.90
C SER A 19 -3.70 2.28 1.81
N CYS A 20 -4.43 3.34 2.11
CA CYS A 20 -4.99 4.26 1.10
C CYS A 20 -4.58 5.72 1.34
N SER A 21 -3.52 6.00 2.10
CA SER A 21 -3.01 7.37 2.27
C SER A 21 -2.07 7.76 1.12
N ASN A 22 -1.85 9.06 0.92
CA ASN A 22 -0.94 9.56 -0.11
C ASN A 22 0.50 9.04 0.08
N GLU A 23 0.93 8.92 1.33
CA GLU A 23 2.23 8.36 1.68
C GLU A 23 2.32 6.89 1.26
N TRP A 24 1.25 6.12 1.46
CA TRP A 24 1.20 4.74 1.01
C TRP A 24 1.19 4.63 -0.52
N TYR A 25 0.46 5.50 -1.23
CA TYR A 25 0.50 5.51 -2.70
C TYR A 25 1.92 5.77 -3.22
N ALA A 26 2.65 6.71 -2.60
CA ALA A 26 4.05 6.97 -2.94
C ALA A 26 4.96 5.77 -2.64
N LEU A 27 4.71 5.02 -1.55
CA LEU A 27 5.43 3.79 -1.25
C LEU A 27 5.16 2.70 -2.30
N VAL A 28 3.90 2.52 -2.71
CA VAL A 28 3.55 1.58 -3.79
C VAL A 28 4.22 2.00 -5.09
N GLU A 29 4.14 3.27 -5.47
CA GLU A 29 4.78 3.79 -6.69
C GLU A 29 6.30 3.55 -6.69
N LYS A 30 6.96 3.69 -5.54
CA LYS A 30 8.39 3.43 -5.41
C LYS A 30 8.76 1.96 -5.68
N GLN A 31 7.90 1.02 -5.27
CA GLN A 31 8.13 -0.42 -5.45
C GLN A 31 7.64 -0.94 -6.80
N ILE A 32 6.55 -0.37 -7.30
CA ILE A 32 5.87 -0.74 -8.52
C ILE A 32 5.65 0.55 -9.33
N PRO A 33 6.69 1.05 -10.03
CA PRO A 33 6.60 2.29 -10.77
C PRO A 33 5.51 2.19 -11.83
N SER A 34 4.57 3.13 -11.90
CA SER A 34 3.48 3.15 -12.87
C SER A 34 3.82 3.95 -14.13
N GLY A 35 4.83 4.82 -14.06
CA GLY A 35 5.27 5.68 -15.17
C GLY A 35 5.85 4.94 -16.38
N ASP A 36 5.88 5.65 -17.51
CA ASP A 36 6.42 5.17 -18.79
C ASP A 36 7.93 5.43 -18.96
N GLY A 37 8.57 6.07 -17.97
CA GLY A 37 9.99 6.46 -18.00
C GLY A 37 10.27 7.79 -18.71
N GLN A 38 9.26 8.47 -19.24
CA GLN A 38 9.38 9.76 -19.96
C GLN A 38 8.81 10.95 -19.18
N GLY A 39 8.46 10.74 -17.90
CA GLY A 39 7.86 11.76 -17.05
C GLY A 39 6.34 11.81 -17.11
N HIS A 40 5.69 10.89 -17.83
CA HIS A 40 4.24 10.73 -17.82
C HIS A 40 3.84 9.50 -17.01
N GLY A 41 2.82 9.65 -16.19
CA GLY A 41 2.26 8.58 -15.38
C GLY A 41 0.87 8.96 -14.89
N PRO A 42 0.04 7.98 -14.53
CA PRO A 42 -1.27 8.24 -13.95
C PRO A 42 -1.12 8.89 -12.57
N ASP A 43 -2.12 9.68 -12.17
CA ASP A 43 -2.14 10.31 -10.85
C ASP A 43 -2.17 9.24 -9.75
N MET A 44 -1.21 9.29 -8.82
CA MET A 44 -1.10 8.30 -7.73
C MET A 44 -2.41 8.22 -6.93
N GLY A 45 -2.88 7.00 -6.65
CA GLY A 45 -4.13 6.75 -5.94
C GLY A 45 -5.39 6.77 -6.82
N SER A 46 -5.34 7.32 -8.03
CA SER A 46 -6.45 7.29 -9.00
C SER A 46 -6.79 5.88 -9.46
N LEU A 47 -7.99 5.68 -10.02
CA LEU A 47 -8.40 4.37 -10.55
C LEU A 47 -7.53 3.93 -11.74
N GLU A 48 -7.06 4.88 -12.55
CA GLU A 48 -6.14 4.60 -13.65
C GLU A 48 -4.81 4.09 -13.11
N TRP A 49 -4.27 4.76 -12.09
CA TRP A 49 -3.06 4.31 -11.41
C TRP A 49 -3.23 2.91 -10.80
N ARG A 50 -4.31 2.67 -10.05
CA ARG A 50 -4.60 1.34 -9.48
C ARG A 50 -4.70 0.26 -10.56
N SER A 51 -5.29 0.58 -11.73
CA SER A 51 -5.35 -0.35 -12.87
C SER A 51 -3.98 -0.65 -13.46
N VAL A 52 -3.04 0.30 -13.46
CA VAL A 52 -1.66 0.08 -13.91
C VAL A 52 -0.91 -0.81 -12.91
N ILE A 53 -1.11 -0.60 -11.60
CA ILE A 53 -0.55 -1.47 -10.56
C ILE A 53 -1.01 -2.91 -10.75
N GLU A 54 -2.31 -3.17 -10.95
CA GLU A 54 -2.82 -4.53 -11.23
C GLU A 54 -2.21 -5.14 -12.50
N PHE A 55 -2.01 -4.33 -13.55
CA PHE A 55 -1.38 -4.78 -14.78
C PHE A 55 0.07 -5.19 -14.54
N LYS A 56 0.86 -4.37 -13.83
CA LYS A 56 2.27 -4.69 -13.52
C LYS A 56 2.44 -5.89 -12.59
N LEU A 57 1.47 -6.11 -11.70
CA LEU A 57 1.42 -7.29 -10.83
C LEU A 57 0.84 -8.54 -11.51
N GLY A 58 0.33 -8.44 -12.75
CA GLY A 58 -0.26 -9.56 -13.48
C GLY A 58 -1.59 -10.08 -12.91
N ILE A 59 -2.28 -9.27 -12.11
CA ILE A 59 -3.54 -9.65 -11.44
C ILE A 59 -4.79 -8.99 -12.04
N ARG A 60 -4.60 -8.14 -13.06
CA ARG A 60 -5.70 -7.41 -13.71
C ARG A 60 -6.75 -8.36 -14.29
N GLY A 61 -8.02 -8.09 -13.99
CA GLY A 61 -9.15 -8.91 -14.46
C GLY A 61 -9.39 -10.17 -13.64
N ASN A 62 -8.63 -10.42 -12.59
CA ASN A 62 -8.89 -11.52 -11.67
C ASN A 62 -10.14 -11.21 -10.82
N ALA A 63 -11.18 -12.03 -10.92
CA ALA A 63 -12.40 -11.84 -10.13
C ALA A 63 -12.23 -12.10 -8.62
N THR A 64 -11.09 -12.68 -8.20
CA THR A 64 -10.83 -12.99 -6.77
C THR A 64 -10.15 -11.84 -6.02
N ILE A 65 -9.78 -10.75 -6.69
CA ILE A 65 -9.19 -9.57 -6.01
C ILE A 65 -10.27 -8.52 -5.72
N PRO A 66 -10.11 -7.68 -4.68
CA PRO A 66 -11.08 -6.63 -4.38
C PRO A 66 -11.24 -5.62 -5.53
N PRO A 67 -12.42 -5.01 -5.71
CA PRO A 67 -12.63 -4.00 -6.74
C PRO A 67 -11.69 -2.79 -6.59
N LEU A 68 -11.17 -2.26 -7.71
CA LEU A 68 -10.29 -1.08 -7.77
C LEU A 68 -10.81 0.13 -6.97
N LYS A 69 -12.14 0.33 -6.94
CA LYS A 69 -12.79 1.45 -6.26
C LYS A 69 -12.93 1.27 -4.74
N SER A 70 -12.62 0.09 -4.22
CA SER A 70 -12.79 -0.23 -2.80
C SER A 70 -11.53 0.07 -1.99
N ASP A 71 -11.70 0.44 -0.72
CA ASP A 71 -10.58 0.55 0.22
C ASP A 71 -9.98 -0.82 0.57
N GLN A 72 -10.72 -1.91 0.33
CA GLN A 72 -10.20 -3.27 0.48
C GLN A 72 -9.07 -3.58 -0.52
N TRP A 73 -9.07 -2.92 -1.68
CA TRP A 73 -8.00 -3.06 -2.67
C TRP A 73 -6.65 -2.65 -2.09
N CYS A 74 -6.61 -1.51 -1.41
CA CYS A 74 -5.43 -0.99 -0.74
C CYS A 74 -4.86 -1.98 0.26
N SER A 75 -5.71 -2.52 1.15
CA SER A 75 -5.26 -3.51 2.15
C SER A 75 -4.79 -4.80 1.47
N TYR A 76 -5.46 -5.25 0.41
CA TYR A 76 -5.03 -6.39 -0.37
C TYR A 76 -3.64 -6.19 -0.98
N ILE A 77 -3.41 -5.06 -1.65
CA ILE A 77 -2.10 -4.74 -2.23
C ILE A 77 -1.04 -4.64 -1.12
N ASN A 78 -1.38 -3.98 -0.02
CA ASN A 78 -0.47 -3.80 1.10
C ASN A 78 -0.01 -5.14 1.67
N THR A 79 -0.94 -6.02 2.02
CA THR A 79 -0.63 -7.32 2.64
C THR A 79 0.08 -8.28 1.68
N ARG A 80 -0.27 -8.27 0.39
CA ARG A 80 0.25 -9.24 -0.58
C ARG A 80 1.57 -8.82 -1.22
N PHE A 81 1.81 -7.53 -1.41
CA PHE A 81 2.92 -7.04 -2.24
C PHE A 81 3.83 -6.02 -1.56
N ILE A 82 3.37 -5.29 -0.52
CA ILE A 82 4.13 -4.18 0.07
C ILE A 82 4.69 -4.52 1.46
N SER A 83 3.93 -5.21 2.29
CA SER A 83 4.31 -5.57 3.67
C SER A 83 5.05 -6.91 3.78
N GLN A 84 5.54 -7.45 2.66
CA GLN A 84 6.37 -8.65 2.66
C GLN A 84 7.85 -8.23 2.89
N PRO A 85 8.58 -8.85 3.84
CA PRO A 85 9.99 -8.57 4.06
C PRO A 85 10.91 -9.09 2.95
#